data_AF-A0A2N8MKR3-F1
#
_entry.id   AF-A0A2N8MKR3-F1
#
_cell.length_a   1.000
_cell.length_b   1.000
_cell.length_c   1.000
_cell.angle_alpha   90.00
_cell.angle_beta   90.00
_cell.angle_gamma   90.00
#
_symmetry.space_group_name_H-M   'P 1'
#
loop_
_entity.id
_entity.type
_entity.pdbx_description
1 polymer ?
#
loop_
_entity_poly.entity_id
_entity_poly.type
_entity_poly.pdbx_seq_one_letter_code
_entity_poly.pdbx_strand_id
1 'polypeptide(L)'
;MTSSEIELLIRQLDADSTGDAEDAQAALTHRGRETDVITPLLRALPTLNSFGQLCAIEILQELGEARAGQPLTDLLTSEHDTVREWSARALGQLRVVDAIPALWRAYQACKERGDRPDWLEPNSIRSALTELGARHPVVPPLTASLRITTSYGHEAWPSTRLTHVLDDLAAHGQATLDFQLWRVEPDGRMYWIQAPHDDTELDYSQPWATLARQAHSRAMTAAVRAAVGADVVATIEWIGRSDL
;
A
#
# COMPACT_ATOMS: atom_id res chain seq x y z
N MET A 1 -13.08 -12.33 30.87
CA MET A 1 -11.62 -12.47 30.67
C MET A 1 -10.92 -11.48 31.56
N THR A 2 -9.71 -11.81 32.02
CA THR A 2 -8.90 -10.94 32.88
C THR A 2 -7.92 -10.12 32.03
N SER A 3 -7.49 -8.94 32.51
CA SER A 3 -6.41 -8.14 31.88
C SER A 3 -5.18 -8.99 31.54
N SER A 4 -4.90 -10.00 32.38
CA SER A 4 -3.76 -10.91 32.24
C SER A 4 -3.81 -11.77 30.98
N GLU A 5 -4.98 -12.10 30.44
CA GLU A 5 -5.08 -12.94 29.23
C GLU A 5 -4.77 -12.12 27.97
N ILE A 6 -5.21 -10.85 27.92
CA ILE A 6 -4.90 -9.95 26.81
C ILE A 6 -3.40 -9.62 26.79
N GLU A 7 -2.80 -9.36 27.95
CA GLU A 7 -1.36 -9.12 28.08
C GLU A 7 -0.52 -10.35 27.66
N LEU A 8 -1.02 -11.56 27.89
CA LEU A 8 -0.36 -12.77 27.40
C LEU A 8 -0.41 -12.85 25.86
N LEU A 9 -1.58 -12.66 25.26
CA LEU A 9 -1.75 -12.69 23.80
C LEU A 9 -0.90 -11.62 23.12
N ILE A 10 -0.83 -10.41 23.68
CA ILE A 10 0.02 -9.33 23.16
C ILE A 10 1.49 -9.75 23.13
N ARG A 11 2.00 -10.39 24.19
CA ARG A 11 3.38 -10.90 24.19
C ARG A 11 3.60 -12.02 23.18
N GLN A 12 2.57 -12.79 22.84
CA GLN A 12 2.67 -13.86 21.86
C GLN A 12 2.73 -13.34 20.42
N LEU A 13 2.41 -12.06 20.17
CA LEU A 13 2.70 -11.44 18.88
C LEU A 13 4.20 -11.43 18.56
N ASP A 14 5.06 -11.45 19.58
CA ASP A 14 6.51 -11.53 19.43
C ASP A 14 7.04 -12.98 19.34
N ALA A 15 6.17 -13.99 19.28
CA ALA A 15 6.62 -15.37 19.27
C ALA A 15 7.50 -15.70 18.05
N ASP A 16 8.57 -16.46 18.26
CA ASP A 16 9.45 -16.92 17.18
C ASP A 16 8.72 -17.87 16.20
N SER A 17 7.67 -18.55 16.68
CA SER A 17 6.76 -19.36 15.87
C SER A 17 5.74 -18.45 15.18
N THR A 18 5.80 -18.37 13.85
CA THR A 18 4.82 -17.59 13.06
C THR A 18 3.40 -18.04 13.34
N GLY A 19 3.17 -19.35 13.54
CA GLY A 19 1.85 -19.88 13.87
C GLY A 19 1.31 -19.39 15.22
N ASP A 20 2.17 -19.28 16.25
CA ASP A 20 1.73 -18.84 17.58
C ASP A 20 1.37 -17.34 17.57
N ALA A 21 2.12 -16.55 16.81
CA ALA A 21 1.87 -15.12 16.65
C ALA A 21 0.63 -14.85 15.78
N GLU A 22 0.42 -15.61 14.70
CA GLU A 22 -0.80 -15.57 13.88
C GLU A 22 -2.05 -15.97 14.69
N ASP A 23 -1.94 -17.02 15.52
CA ASP A 23 -3.01 -17.44 16.43
C ASP A 23 -3.33 -16.35 17.46
N ALA A 24 -2.31 -15.71 18.04
CA ALA A 24 -2.47 -14.61 18.97
C ALA A 24 -3.11 -13.38 18.30
N GLN A 25 -2.70 -13.08 17.06
CA GLN A 25 -3.28 -12.02 16.24
C GLN A 25 -4.77 -12.28 15.98
N ALA A 26 -5.13 -13.46 15.45
CA ALA A 26 -6.51 -13.83 15.18
C ALA A 26 -7.36 -13.78 16.47
N ALA A 27 -6.80 -14.25 17.57
CA ALA A 27 -7.41 -14.22 18.89
C ALA A 27 -7.69 -12.78 19.39
N LEU A 28 -6.76 -11.85 19.16
CA LEU A 28 -6.91 -10.44 19.53
C LEU A 28 -7.90 -9.73 18.61
N THR A 29 -7.81 -9.90 17.28
CA THR A 29 -8.79 -9.34 16.33
C THR A 29 -10.21 -9.79 16.66
N HIS A 30 -10.43 -11.10 16.86
CA HIS A 30 -11.77 -11.61 17.13
C HIS A 30 -12.36 -10.99 18.40
N ARG A 31 -11.54 -10.88 19.46
CA ARG A 31 -11.95 -10.33 20.76
C ARG A 31 -12.10 -8.81 20.77
N GLY A 32 -11.33 -8.09 19.95
CA GLY A 32 -11.38 -6.63 19.87
C GLY A 32 -12.74 -6.07 19.46
N ARG A 33 -13.64 -6.93 18.95
CA ARG A 33 -15.03 -6.58 18.66
C ARG A 33 -15.93 -6.52 19.89
N GLU A 34 -15.54 -7.16 21.00
CA GLU A 34 -16.35 -7.33 22.21
C GLU A 34 -15.70 -6.74 23.47
N THR A 35 -14.37 -6.64 23.50
CA THR A 35 -13.61 -6.16 24.66
C THR A 35 -12.50 -5.20 24.24
N ASP A 36 -12.06 -4.34 25.17
CA ASP A 36 -10.98 -3.39 24.90
C ASP A 36 -9.61 -4.08 24.89
N VAL A 37 -9.23 -4.61 23.72
CA VAL A 37 -7.88 -5.10 23.43
C VAL A 37 -6.96 -3.96 22.95
N ILE A 38 -7.53 -2.82 22.58
CA ILE A 38 -6.83 -1.73 21.90
C ILE A 38 -5.97 -0.94 22.85
N THR A 39 -6.52 -0.55 24.00
CA THR A 39 -5.74 0.17 25.02
C THR A 39 -4.46 -0.57 25.43
N PRO A 40 -4.49 -1.87 25.78
CA PRO A 40 -3.26 -2.60 26.10
C PRO A 40 -2.37 -2.83 24.87
N LEU A 41 -2.93 -3.06 23.68
CA LEU A 41 -2.14 -3.23 22.45
C LEU A 41 -1.36 -1.97 22.08
N LEU A 42 -2.02 -0.79 22.10
CA LEU A 42 -1.37 0.50 21.84
C LEU A 42 -0.26 0.80 22.84
N ARG A 43 -0.41 0.39 24.11
CA ARG A 43 0.63 0.55 25.14
C ARG A 43 1.85 -0.34 24.85
N ALA A 44 1.62 -1.55 24.35
CA ALA A 44 2.67 -2.53 24.10
C ALA A 44 3.32 -2.39 22.71
N LEU A 45 2.66 -1.74 21.75
CA LEU A 45 3.18 -1.54 20.39
C LEU A 45 4.67 -1.14 20.30
N PRO A 46 5.18 -0.15 21.08
CA PRO A 46 6.59 0.23 21.00
C PRO A 46 7.55 -0.79 21.62
N THR A 47 7.06 -1.78 22.37
CA THR A 47 7.87 -2.83 23.00
C THR A 47 7.88 -4.14 22.21
N LEU A 48 7.00 -4.28 21.22
CA LEU A 48 6.96 -5.44 20.33
C LEU A 48 8.17 -5.44 19.41
N ASN A 49 8.60 -6.64 19.00
CA ASN A 49 9.58 -6.81 17.94
C ASN A 49 8.95 -6.41 16.59
N SER A 50 9.76 -6.37 15.52
CA SER A 50 9.27 -5.91 14.22
C SER A 50 8.09 -6.73 13.68
N PHE A 51 8.10 -8.06 13.87
CA PHE A 51 7.00 -8.92 13.47
C PHE A 51 5.74 -8.68 14.31
N GLY A 52 5.89 -8.59 15.63
CA GLY A 52 4.77 -8.27 16.54
C GLY A 52 4.16 -6.90 16.25
N GLN A 53 4.98 -5.91 15.86
CA GLN A 53 4.48 -4.61 15.38
C GLN A 53 3.64 -4.76 14.11
N LEU A 54 4.05 -5.57 13.13
CA LEU A 54 3.27 -5.82 11.92
C LEU A 54 1.91 -6.45 12.26
N CYS A 55 1.88 -7.51 13.08
CA CYS A 55 0.64 -8.12 13.55
C CYS A 55 -0.26 -7.10 14.28
N ALA A 56 0.34 -6.26 15.13
CA ALA A 56 -0.41 -5.22 15.85
C ALA A 56 -1.00 -4.17 14.91
N ILE A 57 -0.26 -3.73 13.87
CA ILE A 57 -0.77 -2.81 12.85
C ILE A 57 -1.97 -3.41 12.13
N GLU A 58 -1.90 -4.69 11.73
CA GLU A 58 -3.02 -5.39 11.08
C GLU A 58 -4.26 -5.44 11.98
N ILE A 59 -4.10 -5.82 13.26
CA ILE A 59 -5.22 -5.84 14.22
C ILE A 59 -5.89 -4.45 14.28
N LEU A 60 -5.10 -3.38 14.36
CA LEU A 60 -5.60 -2.00 14.46
C LEU A 60 -6.34 -1.58 13.17
N GLN A 61 -5.86 -2.00 12.00
CA GLN A 61 -6.54 -1.76 10.72
C GLN A 61 -7.86 -2.54 10.61
N GLU A 62 -7.84 -3.83 10.93
CA GLU A 62 -9.02 -4.70 10.88
C GLU A 62 -10.13 -4.24 11.82
N LEU A 63 -9.76 -3.70 12.98
CA LEU A 63 -10.69 -3.16 13.96
C LEU A 63 -11.08 -1.70 13.70
N GLY A 64 -10.46 -1.01 12.72
CA GLY A 64 -10.78 0.36 12.37
C GLY A 64 -10.44 1.38 13.46
N GLU A 65 -9.38 1.14 14.23
CA GLU A 65 -9.12 1.88 15.47
C GLU A 65 -8.36 3.18 15.25
N ALA A 66 -9.11 4.27 15.07
CA ALA A 66 -8.57 5.61 14.87
C ALA A 66 -7.65 6.11 16.01
N ARG A 67 -7.78 5.55 17.23
CA ARG A 67 -6.87 5.84 18.37
C ARG A 67 -5.41 5.47 18.09
N ALA A 68 -5.16 4.61 17.11
CA ALA A 68 -3.83 4.23 16.67
C ALA A 68 -3.07 5.34 15.93
N GLY A 69 -3.69 6.48 15.62
CA GLY A 69 -3.08 7.51 14.78
C GLY A 69 -1.69 7.97 15.22
N GLN A 70 -1.50 8.34 16.49
CA GLN A 70 -0.19 8.76 16.99
C GLN A 70 0.80 7.58 17.09
N PRO A 71 0.46 6.43 17.69
CA PRO A 71 1.37 5.28 17.72
C PRO A 71 1.83 4.81 16.32
N LEU A 72 0.93 4.79 15.32
CA LEU A 72 1.30 4.50 13.94
C LEU A 72 2.23 5.58 13.37
N THR A 73 1.91 6.86 13.61
CA THR A 73 2.77 7.98 13.17
C THR A 73 4.21 7.84 13.68
N ASP A 74 4.40 7.36 14.91
CA ASP A 74 5.74 7.16 15.48
C ASP A 74 6.50 6.04 14.71
N LEU A 75 5.80 4.99 14.27
CA LEU A 75 6.37 3.86 13.50
C LEU A 75 6.84 4.25 12.08
N LEU A 76 6.47 5.42 11.56
CA LEU A 76 7.04 5.95 10.30
C LEU A 76 8.55 6.19 10.38
N THR A 77 9.13 6.16 11.59
CA THR A 77 10.57 6.28 11.83
C THR A 77 11.23 4.99 12.31
N SER A 78 10.52 3.86 12.23
CA SER A 78 11.07 2.55 12.57
C SER A 78 12.35 2.24 11.78
N GLU A 79 13.28 1.51 12.39
CA GLU A 79 14.47 1.02 11.70
C GLU A 79 14.14 -0.02 10.62
N HIS A 80 12.99 -0.69 10.75
CA HIS A 80 12.50 -1.69 9.81
C HIS A 80 11.62 -1.05 8.74
N ASP A 81 12.00 -1.20 7.47
CA ASP A 81 11.29 -0.70 6.30
C ASP A 81 9.87 -1.26 6.16
N THR A 82 9.67 -2.57 6.39
CA THR A 82 8.34 -3.18 6.38
C THR A 82 7.41 -2.56 7.43
N VAL A 83 7.92 -2.20 8.60
CA VAL A 83 7.12 -1.53 9.65
C VAL A 83 6.74 -0.11 9.21
N ARG A 84 7.66 0.64 8.59
CA ARG A 84 7.37 1.99 8.06
C ARG A 84 6.31 1.93 6.95
N GLU A 85 6.44 0.96 6.05
CA GLU A 85 5.48 0.69 4.98
C GLU A 85 4.07 0.43 5.53
N TRP A 86 3.93 -0.53 6.44
CA TRP A 86 2.64 -0.95 6.97
C TRP A 86 2.00 0.14 7.81
N SER A 87 2.80 0.88 8.57
CA SER A 87 2.32 2.06 9.28
C SER A 87 1.76 3.12 8.32
N ALA A 88 2.49 3.46 7.25
CA ALA A 88 2.00 4.42 6.26
C ALA A 88 0.67 3.97 5.64
N ARG A 89 0.58 2.70 5.24
CA ARG A 89 -0.66 2.10 4.72
C ARG A 89 -1.81 2.21 5.73
N ALA A 90 -1.57 1.85 6.99
CA ALA A 90 -2.58 1.91 8.04
C ALA A 90 -3.08 3.34 8.28
N LEU A 91 -2.20 4.34 8.30
CA LEU A 91 -2.56 5.75 8.45
C LEU A 91 -3.49 6.25 7.34
N GLY A 92 -3.25 5.82 6.09
CA GLY A 92 -4.12 6.11 4.95
C GLY A 92 -5.51 5.49 5.12
N GLN A 93 -5.56 4.18 5.37
CA GLN A 93 -6.80 3.42 5.48
C GLN A 93 -7.67 3.86 6.67
N LEU A 94 -7.05 4.14 7.81
CA LEU A 94 -7.71 4.65 9.02
C LEU A 94 -8.03 6.15 8.95
N ARG A 95 -7.71 6.82 7.83
CA ARG A 95 -7.97 8.24 7.57
C ARG A 95 -7.39 9.16 8.65
N VAL A 96 -6.17 8.88 9.09
CA VAL A 96 -5.47 9.67 10.11
C VAL A 96 -4.90 10.95 9.49
N VAL A 97 -5.76 11.96 9.30
CA VAL A 97 -5.42 13.24 8.67
C VAL A 97 -4.26 13.95 9.37
N ASP A 98 -4.18 13.85 10.70
CA ASP A 98 -3.11 14.48 11.50
C ASP A 98 -1.72 13.92 11.19
N ALA A 99 -1.62 12.76 10.54
CA ALA A 99 -0.35 12.15 10.16
C ALA A 99 0.25 12.71 8.86
N ILE A 100 -0.49 13.54 8.09
CA ILE A 100 -0.02 14.11 6.81
C ILE A 100 1.38 14.76 6.93
N PRO A 101 1.69 15.60 7.95
CA PRO A 101 3.02 16.19 8.08
C PRO A 101 4.11 15.15 8.33
N ALA A 102 3.80 14.05 9.02
CA ALA A 102 4.74 12.97 9.29
C ALA A 102 4.98 12.09 8.07
N LEU A 103 3.92 11.78 7.31
CA LEU A 103 4.02 11.09 6.02
C LEU A 103 4.88 11.87 5.03
N TRP A 104 4.72 13.19 4.94
CA TRP A 104 5.60 14.01 4.10
C TRP A 104 7.06 13.99 4.56
N ARG A 105 7.31 14.02 5.87
CA ARG A 105 8.68 13.88 6.43
C ARG A 105 9.28 12.51 6.09
N ALA A 106 8.52 11.43 6.28
CA ALA A 106 8.95 10.08 5.93
C ALA A 106 9.26 9.96 4.43
N TYR A 107 8.40 10.54 3.57
CA TYR A 107 8.63 10.56 2.14
C TYR A 107 9.90 11.33 1.74
N GLN A 108 10.17 12.49 2.36
CA GLN A 108 11.43 13.20 2.12
C GLN A 108 12.64 12.37 2.58
N ALA A 109 12.54 11.66 3.71
CA ALA A 109 13.60 10.78 4.17
C ALA A 109 13.88 9.64 3.16
N CYS A 110 12.85 9.06 2.53
CA CYS A 110 13.03 8.10 1.44
C CYS A 110 13.85 8.70 0.28
N LYS A 111 13.51 9.93 -0.13
CA LYS A 111 14.22 10.64 -1.20
C LYS A 111 15.68 10.93 -0.84
N GLU A 112 15.94 11.33 0.40
CA GLU A 112 17.29 11.60 0.90
C GLU A 112 18.17 10.35 0.97
N ARG A 113 17.58 9.19 1.28
CA ARG A 113 18.28 7.89 1.22
C ARG A 113 18.52 7.39 -0.21
N GLY A 114 17.81 7.94 -1.19
CA GLY A 114 17.82 7.46 -2.57
C GLY A 114 17.01 6.18 -2.76
N ASP A 115 16.02 5.94 -1.90
CA ASP A 115 15.13 4.78 -2.02
C ASP A 115 14.37 4.85 -3.35
N ARG A 116 14.23 3.71 -4.01
CA ARG A 116 13.54 3.69 -5.30
C ARG A 116 12.06 3.98 -5.12
N PRO A 117 11.44 4.82 -5.97
CA PRO A 117 10.02 5.14 -5.85
C PRO A 117 9.11 3.91 -5.93
N ASP A 118 9.47 2.90 -6.71
CA ASP A 118 8.72 1.65 -6.88
C ASP A 118 8.84 0.68 -5.70
N TRP A 119 9.63 1.00 -4.68
CA TRP A 119 9.68 0.22 -3.44
C TRP A 119 8.45 0.47 -2.56
N LEU A 120 8.16 -0.54 -1.74
CA LEU A 120 6.91 -0.63 -0.99
C LEU A 120 6.72 0.52 0.01
N GLU A 121 7.76 0.96 0.74
CA GLU A 121 7.66 2.07 1.68
C GLU A 121 7.31 3.40 0.97
N PRO A 122 8.10 3.91 -0.01
CA PRO A 122 7.74 5.13 -0.74
C PRO A 122 6.36 5.05 -1.40
N ASN A 123 6.00 3.88 -1.96
CA ASN A 123 4.68 3.65 -2.54
C ASN A 123 3.55 3.76 -1.50
N SER A 124 3.68 3.10 -0.37
CA SER A 124 2.70 3.13 0.72
C SER A 124 2.53 4.53 1.28
N ILE A 125 3.61 5.31 1.40
CA ILE A 125 3.53 6.71 1.84
C ILE A 125 2.79 7.56 0.80
N ARG A 126 3.11 7.46 -0.51
CA ARG A 126 2.40 8.18 -1.57
C ARG A 126 0.92 7.81 -1.64
N SER A 127 0.62 6.52 -1.47
CA SER A 127 -0.74 5.99 -1.45
C SER A 127 -1.52 6.58 -0.26
N ALA A 128 -0.95 6.53 0.94
CA ALA A 128 -1.54 7.14 2.14
C ALA A 128 -1.77 8.64 1.98
N LEU A 129 -0.79 9.39 1.45
CA LEU A 129 -0.95 10.81 1.15
C LEU A 129 -2.07 11.06 0.13
N THR A 130 -2.24 10.17 -0.84
CA THR A 130 -3.31 10.29 -1.85
C THR A 130 -4.68 10.01 -1.22
N GLU A 131 -4.80 8.97 -0.40
CA GLU A 131 -6.01 8.65 0.36
C GLU A 131 -6.40 9.77 1.32
N LEU A 132 -5.43 10.40 1.98
CA LEU A 132 -5.66 11.53 2.88
C LEU A 132 -5.88 12.87 2.14
N GLY A 133 -5.82 12.88 0.81
CA GLY A 133 -6.01 14.07 -0.01
C GLY A 133 -4.85 15.08 0.06
N ALA A 134 -3.68 14.67 0.55
CA ALA A 134 -2.47 15.47 0.63
C ALA A 134 -1.59 15.35 -0.62
N ARG A 135 -1.76 14.30 -1.42
CA ARG A 135 -1.14 14.09 -2.73
C ARG A 135 -2.21 13.99 -3.81
N HIS A 136 -1.97 14.62 -4.95
CA HIS A 136 -2.88 14.62 -6.10
C HIS A 136 -2.15 14.10 -7.34
N PRO A 137 -2.14 12.78 -7.59
CA PRO A 137 -1.58 12.25 -8.82
C PRO A 137 -2.35 12.83 -10.02
N VAL A 138 -1.63 13.10 -11.11
CA VAL A 138 -2.30 13.50 -12.35
C VAL A 138 -3.05 12.27 -12.87
N VAL A 139 -4.37 12.42 -13.03
CA VAL A 139 -5.24 11.43 -13.67
C VAL A 139 -5.69 12.01 -15.01
N PRO A 140 -5.07 11.59 -16.12
CA PRO A 140 -5.43 12.04 -17.46
C PRO A 140 -6.89 11.76 -17.84
N PRO A 141 -7.48 12.49 -18.82
CA PRO A 141 -8.92 12.41 -19.11
C PRO A 141 -9.41 11.02 -19.54
N LEU A 142 -8.66 10.29 -20.38
CA LEU A 142 -9.06 8.95 -20.80
C LEU A 142 -8.91 7.98 -19.63
N THR A 143 -7.79 8.05 -18.90
CA THR A 143 -7.56 7.30 -17.66
C THR A 143 -8.71 7.52 -16.67
N ALA A 144 -9.13 8.77 -16.43
CA ALA A 144 -10.24 9.09 -15.54
C ALA A 144 -11.57 8.51 -16.04
N SER A 145 -11.84 8.59 -17.35
CA SER A 145 -13.09 8.11 -17.95
C SER A 145 -13.26 6.59 -17.91
N LEU A 146 -12.16 5.85 -17.83
CA LEU A 146 -12.13 4.38 -17.82
C LEU A 146 -12.01 3.79 -16.41
N ARG A 147 -11.89 4.64 -15.39
CA ARG A 147 -11.71 4.23 -14.01
C ARG A 147 -12.96 3.52 -13.50
N ILE A 148 -12.75 2.38 -12.87
CA ILE A 148 -13.74 1.62 -12.11
C ILE A 148 -13.29 1.50 -10.66
N THR A 149 -14.25 1.35 -9.74
CA THR A 149 -13.97 1.05 -8.33
C THR A 149 -14.28 -0.42 -8.08
N THR A 150 -13.31 -1.15 -7.54
CA THR A 150 -13.48 -2.56 -7.22
C THR A 150 -14.35 -2.76 -5.98
N SER A 151 -14.76 -4.00 -5.72
CA SER A 151 -15.48 -4.40 -4.50
C SER A 151 -14.70 -4.09 -3.22
N TYR A 152 -13.37 -4.00 -3.30
CA TYR A 152 -12.47 -3.63 -2.21
C TYR A 152 -12.20 -2.12 -2.13
N GLY A 153 -12.85 -1.30 -2.96
CA GLY A 153 -12.71 0.16 -2.94
C GLY A 153 -11.44 0.69 -3.64
N HIS A 154 -10.68 -0.17 -4.32
CA HIS A 154 -9.49 0.24 -5.07
C HIS A 154 -9.89 0.75 -6.46
N GLU A 155 -9.14 1.73 -6.98
CA GLU A 155 -9.25 2.15 -8.37
C GLU A 155 -8.64 1.10 -9.29
N ALA A 156 -9.35 0.75 -10.36
CA ALA A 156 -8.88 -0.16 -11.39
C ALA A 156 -9.33 0.28 -12.79
N TRP A 157 -8.78 -0.35 -13.82
CA TRP A 157 -9.05 -0.07 -15.23
C TRP A 157 -9.31 -1.36 -16.00
N PRO A 158 -10.20 -1.38 -17.01
CA PRO A 158 -10.41 -2.57 -17.84
C PRO A 158 -9.12 -3.01 -18.54
N SER A 159 -8.73 -4.28 -18.40
CA SER A 159 -7.50 -4.80 -19.03
C SER A 159 -7.53 -4.67 -20.56
N THR A 160 -8.70 -4.77 -21.18
CA THR A 160 -8.92 -4.57 -22.62
C THR A 160 -8.63 -3.16 -23.11
N ARG A 161 -8.49 -2.19 -22.19
CA ARG A 161 -8.15 -0.80 -22.46
C ARG A 161 -6.81 -0.39 -21.83
N LEU A 162 -6.06 -1.34 -21.26
CA LEU A 162 -4.83 -1.06 -20.51
C LEU A 162 -3.80 -0.28 -21.34
N THR A 163 -3.55 -0.69 -22.58
CA THR A 163 -2.59 0.01 -23.46
C THR A 163 -2.97 1.47 -23.69
N HIS A 164 -4.25 1.76 -23.89
CA HIS A 164 -4.72 3.15 -24.03
C HIS A 164 -4.57 3.97 -22.73
N VAL A 165 -4.76 3.35 -21.57
CA VAL A 165 -4.52 4.01 -20.27
C VAL A 165 -3.04 4.32 -20.09
N LEU A 166 -2.16 3.39 -20.45
CA LEU A 166 -0.70 3.58 -20.40
C LEU A 166 -0.25 4.69 -21.36
N ASP A 167 -0.80 4.74 -22.57
CA ASP A 167 -0.53 5.82 -23.53
C ASP A 167 -1.00 7.18 -23.00
N ASP A 168 -2.19 7.25 -22.39
CA ASP A 168 -2.72 8.51 -21.84
C ASP A 168 -1.88 9.01 -20.65
N LEU A 169 -1.44 8.10 -19.77
CA LEU A 169 -0.49 8.41 -18.69
C LEU A 169 0.82 8.99 -19.24
N ALA A 170 1.43 8.32 -20.23
CA ALA A 170 2.69 8.77 -20.83
C ALA A 170 2.55 10.10 -21.57
N ALA A 171 1.44 10.31 -22.30
CA ALA A 171 1.15 11.56 -22.99
C ALA A 171 1.02 12.76 -22.03
N HIS A 172 0.64 12.51 -20.78
CA HIS A 172 0.56 13.50 -19.70
C HIS A 172 1.80 13.49 -18.79
N GLY A 173 2.91 12.92 -19.27
CA GLY A 173 4.20 12.97 -18.59
C GLY A 173 4.27 12.18 -17.28
N GLN A 174 3.39 11.18 -17.11
CA GLN A 174 3.42 10.26 -15.98
C GLN A 174 4.29 9.04 -16.30
N ALA A 175 4.97 8.51 -15.29
CA ALA A 175 5.76 7.28 -15.41
C ALA A 175 5.03 6.13 -14.69
N THR A 176 4.66 5.09 -15.43
CA THR A 176 4.06 3.87 -14.88
C THR A 176 5.14 3.02 -14.19
N LEU A 177 5.00 2.85 -12.88
CA LEU A 177 5.93 2.05 -12.08
C LEU A 177 5.59 0.57 -12.19
N ASP A 178 4.33 0.20 -12.04
CA ASP A 178 3.88 -1.19 -12.18
C ASP A 178 2.39 -1.25 -12.52
N PHE A 179 1.92 -2.42 -12.94
CA PHE A 179 0.50 -2.73 -12.91
C PHE A 179 0.29 -4.20 -12.54
N GLN A 180 -0.79 -4.47 -11.81
CA GLN A 180 -1.23 -5.82 -11.47
C GLN A 180 -2.54 -6.12 -12.15
N LEU A 181 -2.74 -7.39 -12.50
CA LEU A 181 -3.95 -7.86 -13.15
C LEU A 181 -4.75 -8.73 -12.19
N TRP A 182 -6.06 -8.57 -12.27
CA TRP A 182 -7.00 -9.22 -11.39
C TRP A 182 -8.16 -9.75 -12.19
N ARG A 183 -8.43 -11.05 -12.07
CA ARG A 183 -9.70 -11.63 -12.52
C ARG A 183 -10.79 -11.29 -11.50
N VAL A 184 -11.91 -10.78 -11.98
CA VAL A 184 -13.07 -10.42 -11.18
C VAL A 184 -14.19 -11.42 -11.47
N GLU A 185 -14.57 -12.19 -10.46
CA GLU A 185 -15.71 -13.10 -10.55
C GLU A 185 -17.05 -12.35 -10.51
N PRO A 186 -18.16 -12.96 -10.95
CA PRO A 186 -19.48 -12.32 -10.94
C PRO A 186 -19.97 -11.85 -9.55
N ASP A 187 -19.45 -12.44 -8.47
CA ASP A 187 -19.74 -12.03 -7.09
C ASP A 187 -18.82 -10.89 -6.59
N GLY A 188 -17.93 -10.39 -7.43
CA GLY A 188 -17.02 -9.30 -7.14
C GLY A 188 -15.71 -9.74 -6.47
N ARG A 189 -15.48 -11.03 -6.21
CA ARG A 189 -14.19 -11.50 -5.71
C ARG A 189 -13.11 -11.33 -6.76
N MET A 190 -11.93 -10.93 -6.28
CA MET A 190 -10.79 -10.66 -7.14
C MET A 190 -9.68 -11.67 -6.88
N TYR A 191 -9.12 -12.23 -7.96
CA TYR A 191 -8.00 -13.14 -7.91
C TYR A 191 -6.86 -12.55 -8.71
N TRP A 192 -5.70 -12.41 -8.07
CA TRP A 192 -4.49 -11.99 -8.76
C TRP A 192 -4.18 -12.96 -9.89
N ILE A 193 -3.84 -12.42 -11.06
CA ILE A 193 -3.35 -13.21 -12.19
C ILE A 193 -1.94 -12.74 -12.56
N GLN A 194 -1.10 -13.69 -12.92
CA GLN A 194 0.28 -13.40 -13.28
C GLN A 194 0.31 -12.54 -14.56
N ALA A 195 0.82 -11.32 -14.43
CA ALA A 195 1.18 -10.48 -15.56
C ALA A 195 2.60 -10.84 -16.04
N PRO A 196 2.90 -10.76 -17.34
CA PRO A 196 4.27 -10.85 -17.83
C PRO A 196 5.09 -9.73 -17.20
N HIS A 197 6.13 -10.09 -16.45
CA HIS A 197 7.06 -9.13 -15.88
C HIS A 197 8.18 -8.84 -16.88
N ASP A 198 8.55 -7.56 -16.99
CA ASP A 198 9.78 -7.14 -17.64
C ASP A 198 10.76 -6.74 -16.54
N ASP A 199 11.78 -7.57 -16.33
CA ASP A 199 12.80 -7.39 -15.28
C ASP A 199 13.74 -6.20 -15.57
N THR A 200 13.51 -5.44 -16.65
CA THR A 200 14.25 -4.22 -16.95
C THR A 200 14.00 -3.17 -15.85
N GLU A 201 15.04 -2.88 -15.08
CA GLU A 201 15.00 -1.84 -14.06
C GLU A 201 14.90 -0.44 -14.69
N LEU A 202 14.13 0.44 -14.05
CA LEU A 202 14.09 1.84 -14.40
C LEU A 202 15.33 2.56 -13.88
N ASP A 203 15.98 3.33 -14.74
CA ASP A 203 17.11 4.17 -14.34
C ASP A 203 16.61 5.53 -13.84
N TYR A 204 16.39 5.61 -12.52
CA TYR A 204 15.93 6.83 -11.84
C TYR A 204 16.96 7.98 -11.86
N SER A 205 18.20 7.75 -12.33
CA SER A 205 19.20 8.81 -12.49
C SER A 205 19.03 9.61 -13.79
N GLN A 206 18.24 9.11 -14.74
CA GLN A 206 18.01 9.75 -16.03
C GLN A 206 17.13 11.01 -15.89
N PRO A 207 17.21 11.96 -16.85
CA PRO A 207 16.24 13.04 -16.95
C PRO A 207 14.80 12.50 -17.01
N TRP A 208 13.86 13.17 -16.35
CA TRP A 208 12.46 12.74 -16.23
C TRP A 208 11.82 12.27 -17.54
N ALA A 209 12.02 13.01 -18.65
CA ALA A 209 11.45 12.65 -19.95
C ALA A 209 12.01 11.34 -20.52
N THR A 210 13.24 10.97 -20.15
CA THR A 210 13.83 9.68 -20.52
C THR A 210 13.27 8.58 -19.62
N LEU A 211 13.23 8.79 -18.30
CA LEU A 211 12.63 7.84 -17.35
C LEU A 211 11.16 7.52 -17.70
N ALA A 212 10.34 8.54 -17.97
CA ALA A 212 8.93 8.36 -18.32
C ALA A 212 8.76 7.54 -19.62
N ARG A 213 9.63 7.73 -20.62
CA ARG A 213 9.65 6.91 -21.84
C ARG A 213 10.08 5.47 -21.57
N GLN A 214 11.07 5.25 -20.71
CA GLN A 214 11.48 3.90 -20.30
C GLN A 214 10.33 3.18 -19.60
N ALA A 215 9.69 3.84 -18.63
CA ALA A 215 8.53 3.35 -17.90
C ALA A 215 7.37 2.97 -18.84
N HIS A 216 7.02 3.84 -19.80
CA HIS A 216 6.00 3.55 -20.80
C HIS A 216 6.36 2.37 -21.69
N SER A 217 7.58 2.33 -22.24
CA SER A 217 8.03 1.22 -23.10
C SER A 217 7.98 -0.13 -22.39
N ARG A 218 8.41 -0.16 -21.12
CA ARG A 218 8.37 -1.35 -20.27
C ARG A 218 6.93 -1.79 -20.00
N ALA A 219 6.10 -0.88 -19.50
CA ALA A 219 4.70 -1.19 -19.20
C ALA A 219 3.92 -1.62 -20.45
N MET A 220 4.18 -1.01 -21.61
CA MET A 220 3.54 -1.38 -22.87
C MET A 220 3.96 -2.78 -23.33
N THR A 221 5.24 -3.14 -23.19
CA THR A 221 5.73 -4.48 -23.53
C THR A 221 5.07 -5.56 -22.68
N ALA A 222 4.91 -5.31 -21.37
CA ALA A 222 4.19 -6.18 -20.47
C ALA A 222 2.70 -6.26 -20.81
N ALA A 223 2.05 -5.12 -21.06
CA ALA A 223 0.61 -5.04 -21.35
C ALA A 223 0.21 -5.73 -22.66
N VAL A 224 1.04 -5.65 -23.71
CA VAL A 224 0.78 -6.34 -24.99
C VAL A 224 0.83 -7.87 -24.85
N ARG A 225 1.60 -8.37 -23.88
CA ARG A 225 1.74 -9.80 -23.59
C ARG A 225 0.75 -10.30 -22.54
N ALA A 226 0.08 -9.39 -21.84
CA ALA A 226 -0.81 -9.71 -20.74
C ALA A 226 -2.06 -10.45 -21.22
N ALA A 227 -2.55 -11.37 -20.38
CA ALA A 227 -3.86 -11.96 -20.57
C ALA A 227 -4.94 -10.89 -20.29
N VAL A 228 -5.61 -10.44 -21.35
CA VAL A 228 -6.73 -9.48 -21.28
C VAL A 228 -8.07 -10.22 -21.34
N GLY A 229 -9.08 -9.67 -20.68
CA GLY A 229 -10.41 -10.26 -20.60
C GLY A 229 -11.47 -9.24 -20.17
N ALA A 230 -12.74 -9.53 -20.48
CA ALA A 230 -13.85 -8.69 -20.03
C ALA A 230 -14.05 -8.75 -18.51
N ASP A 231 -13.59 -9.83 -17.90
CA ASP A 231 -13.56 -10.13 -16.46
C ASP A 231 -12.21 -9.77 -15.81
N VAL A 232 -11.29 -9.13 -16.54
CA VAL A 232 -9.95 -8.80 -16.03
C VAL A 232 -9.77 -7.29 -15.95
N VAL A 233 -9.32 -6.84 -14.78
CA VAL A 233 -9.03 -5.44 -14.48
C VAL A 233 -7.56 -5.26 -14.10
N ALA A 234 -7.04 -4.05 -14.29
CA ALA A 234 -5.69 -3.66 -13.94
C ALA A 234 -5.71 -2.61 -12.83
N THR A 235 -4.92 -2.81 -11.78
CA THR A 235 -4.52 -1.74 -10.86
C THR A 235 -3.18 -1.21 -11.33
N ILE A 236 -3.02 0.10 -11.44
CA ILE A 236 -1.84 0.72 -12.04
C ILE A 236 -1.21 1.65 -11.02
N GLU A 237 0.11 1.57 -10.87
CA GLU A 237 0.89 2.50 -10.08
C GLU A 237 1.66 3.46 -11.00
N TRP A 238 1.55 4.76 -10.73
CA TRP A 238 2.30 5.76 -11.48
C TRP A 238 2.71 6.95 -10.61
N ILE A 239 3.74 7.63 -11.10
CA ILE A 239 4.28 8.84 -10.49
C ILE A 239 4.39 9.97 -11.51
N GLY A 240 4.31 11.20 -10.99
CA GLY A 240 4.63 12.42 -11.71
C GLY A 240 6.02 12.93 -11.32
N ARG A 241 6.49 13.97 -12.02
CA ARG A 241 7.83 14.54 -11.80
C ARG A 241 8.07 15.02 -10.36
N SER A 242 7.02 15.44 -9.65
CA SER A 242 7.10 15.91 -8.26
C SER A 242 7.35 14.80 -7.24
N ASP A 243 7.17 13.54 -7.65
CA ASP A 243 7.39 12.36 -6.80
C ASP A 243 8.87 11.90 -6.80
N LEU A 244 9.75 12.59 -7.53
CA LEU A 244 11.21 12.39 -7.53
C LEU A 244 11.95 13.56 -6.90
#